data_AF-A0A2H3BTT6-F1
#
_entry.id   AF-A0A2H3BTT6-F1
#
_cell.length_a   1.000
_cell.length_b   1.000
_cell.length_c   1.000
_cell.angle_alpha   90.00
_cell.angle_beta   90.00
_cell.angle_gamma   90.00
#
_symmetry.space_group_name_H-M   'P 1'
#
loop_
_entity.id
_entity.type
_entity.pdbx_description
1 polymer ?
#
loop_
_entity_poly.entity_id
_entity_poly.type
_entity_poly.pdbx_seq_one_letter_code
_entity_poly.pdbx_strand_id
1 'polypeptide(L)'
;GIYQNVNDAARKLDIWSQRYTVRRRMNGTTQERQQAHQDQELLTPAQNKVLKAWAKWLGMVGFPVSRKTMVPKVKLLCGREPSTQWFERWL
;
A
#
# COMPACT_ATOMS: atom_id res chain seq x y z
N GLY A 1 -35.65 -8.21 11.28
CA GLY A 1 -34.27 -8.54 11.67
C GLY A 1 -33.97 -7.95 13.04
N ILE A 2 -33.09 -8.57 13.83
CA ILE A 2 -32.78 -8.21 15.23
C ILE A 2 -32.24 -6.76 15.37
N TYR A 3 -31.78 -6.16 14.25
CA TYR A 3 -31.21 -4.81 14.18
C TYR A 3 -31.86 -4.00 13.05
N GLN A 4 -32.03 -2.69 13.26
CA GLN A 4 -32.66 -1.77 12.29
C GLN A 4 -31.72 -1.36 11.15
N ASN A 5 -30.42 -1.20 11.43
CA ASN A 5 -29.39 -0.85 10.45
C ASN A 5 -27.99 -1.19 11.00
N VAL A 6 -26.94 -1.05 10.18
CA VAL A 6 -25.56 -1.37 10.56
C VAL A 6 -25.06 -0.54 11.74
N ASN A 7 -25.51 0.72 11.88
CA ASN A 7 -25.14 1.56 13.02
C ASN A 7 -25.81 1.08 14.32
N ASP A 8 -27.07 0.64 14.25
CA ASP A 8 -27.81 0.03 15.37
C ASP A 8 -27.15 -1.29 15.82
N ALA A 9 -26.78 -2.15 14.86
CA ALA A 9 -26.03 -3.37 15.14
C ALA A 9 -24.66 -3.08 15.77
N ALA A 10 -23.92 -2.10 15.24
CA ALA A 10 -22.59 -1.75 15.75
C ALA A 10 -22.62 -1.15 17.16
N ARG A 11 -23.68 -0.42 17.53
CA ARG A 11 -23.87 0.08 18.90
C ARG A 11 -24.27 -1.04 19.88
N LYS A 12 -25.22 -1.89 19.49
CA LYS A 12 -25.72 -2.97 20.35
C LYS A 12 -24.70 -4.09 20.58
N LEU A 13 -23.75 -4.27 19.66
CA LEU A 13 -22.67 -5.25 19.76
C LEU A 13 -21.35 -4.65 20.26
N ASP A 14 -21.33 -3.36 20.64
CA ASP A 14 -20.14 -2.63 21.09
C ASP A 14 -18.94 -2.66 20.12
N ILE A 15 -19.23 -2.69 18.82
CA ILE A 15 -18.24 -2.70 17.72
C ILE A 15 -18.27 -1.41 16.92
N TRP A 16 -18.63 -0.28 17.54
CA TRP A 16 -18.79 1.01 16.86
C TRP A 16 -17.53 1.44 16.09
N SER A 17 -16.35 1.21 16.66
CA SER A 17 -15.06 1.48 16.02
C SER A 17 -14.85 0.70 14.71
N GLN A 18 -15.52 -0.44 14.56
CA GLN A 18 -15.41 -1.34 13.41
C GLN A 18 -16.59 -1.22 12.42
N ARG A 19 -17.51 -0.26 12.63
CA ARG A 19 -18.74 -0.13 11.83
C ARG A 19 -18.51 -0.06 10.32
N TYR A 20 -17.42 0.58 9.89
CA TYR A 20 -17.05 0.67 8.46
C TYR A 20 -16.60 -0.67 7.90
N THR A 21 -15.85 -1.45 8.68
CA THR A 21 -15.42 -2.80 8.32
C THR A 21 -16.61 -3.74 8.22
N VAL A 22 -17.54 -3.68 9.17
CA VAL A 22 -18.79 -4.46 9.14
C VAL A 22 -19.62 -4.12 7.92
N ARG A 23 -19.80 -2.82 7.63
CA ARG A 23 -20.50 -2.35 6.42
C ARG A 23 -19.84 -2.86 5.14
N ARG A 24 -18.51 -2.81 5.05
CA ARG A 24 -17.76 -3.32 3.89
C ARG A 24 -17.95 -4.83 3.68
N ARG A 25 -17.96 -5.61 4.77
CA ARG A 25 -18.23 -7.06 4.75
C ARG A 25 -19.65 -7.36 4.30
N MET A 26 -20.65 -6.68 4.86
CA MET A 26 -22.05 -6.85 4.49
C MET A 26 -22.32 -6.51 3.02
N ASN A 27 -21.65 -5.47 2.51
CA ASN A 27 -21.79 -5.05 1.11
C ASN A 27 -20.94 -5.88 0.13
N GLY A 28 -20.22 -6.92 0.58
CA GLY A 28 -19.32 -7.72 -0.27
C GLY A 28 -18.09 -6.96 -0.81
N THR A 29 -17.89 -5.70 -0.41
CA THR A 29 -16.78 -4.83 -0.84
C THR A 29 -15.48 -5.04 -0.04
N THR A 30 -15.39 -6.13 0.73
CA THR A 30 -14.18 -6.44 1.48
C THR A 30 -13.12 -6.96 0.52
N GLN A 31 -12.08 -6.17 0.28
CA GLN A 31 -10.90 -6.64 -0.41
C GLN A 31 -10.13 -7.63 0.49
N GLU A 32 -9.50 -8.61 -0.14
CA GLU A 32 -8.50 -9.43 0.53
C GLU A 32 -7.37 -8.53 1.05
N ARG A 33 -6.85 -8.86 2.23
CA ARG A 33 -5.83 -8.05 2.93
C ARG A 33 -4.66 -7.70 2.01
N GLN A 34 -4.19 -8.63 1.18
CA GLN A 34 -3.07 -8.39 0.28
C GLN A 34 -3.39 -7.30 -0.74
N GLN A 35 -4.57 -7.32 -1.35
CA GLN A 35 -5.00 -6.34 -2.34
C GLN A 35 -5.13 -4.94 -1.73
N ALA A 36 -5.73 -4.86 -0.53
CA ALA A 36 -5.89 -3.58 0.16
C ALA A 36 -4.54 -2.94 0.54
N HIS A 37 -3.51 -3.74 0.85
CA HIS A 37 -2.16 -3.23 1.10
C HIS A 37 -1.47 -2.78 -0.19
N GLN A 38 -1.63 -3.53 -1.30
CA GLN A 38 -1.09 -3.13 -2.60
C GLN A 38 -1.62 -1.76 -3.06
N ASP A 39 -2.91 -1.48 -2.83
CA ASP A 39 -3.52 -0.19 -3.19
C ASP A 39 -2.93 0.99 -2.37
N GLN A 40 -2.31 0.72 -1.22
CA GLN A 40 -1.63 1.72 -0.39
C GLN A 40 -0.15 1.87 -0.73
N GLU A 41 0.42 0.97 -1.54
CA GLU A 41 1.84 1.04 -1.91
C GLU A 41 2.10 2.23 -2.86
N LEU A 42 3.28 2.83 -2.71
CA LEU A 42 3.71 3.93 -3.58
C LEU A 42 3.92 3.47 -5.04
N LEU A 43 4.31 2.20 -5.21
CA LEU A 43 4.60 1.61 -6.50
C LEU A 43 3.65 0.45 -6.74
N THR A 44 3.12 0.37 -7.96
CA THR A 44 2.45 -0.84 -8.44
C THR A 44 3.45 -2.01 -8.48
N PRO A 45 2.96 -3.27 -8.46
CA PRO A 45 3.82 -4.45 -8.59
C PRO A 45 4.72 -4.40 -9.84
N ALA A 46 4.20 -3.89 -10.95
CA ALA A 46 4.94 -3.71 -12.20
C ALA A 46 6.07 -2.67 -12.06
N GLN A 47 5.79 -1.51 -11.49
CA GLN A 47 6.81 -0.48 -11.24
C GLN A 47 7.88 -0.96 -10.27
N ASN A 48 7.50 -1.69 -9.22
CA ASN A 48 8.44 -2.26 -8.25
C ASN A 48 9.38 -3.28 -8.93
N LYS A 49 8.87 -4.09 -9.87
CA LYS A 49 9.69 -5.01 -10.67
C LYS A 49 10.75 -4.27 -11.50
N VAL A 50 10.38 -3.16 -12.14
CA VAL A 50 11.31 -2.31 -12.90
C VAL A 50 12.36 -1.69 -11.98
N LEU A 51 11.96 -1.19 -10.82
CA LEU A 51 12.88 -0.58 -9.86
C LEU A 51 13.88 -1.60 -9.30
N LYS A 52 13.45 -2.83 -9.02
CA LYS A 52 14.34 -3.92 -8.60
C LYS A 52 15.33 -4.30 -9.70
N ALA A 53 14.90 -4.37 -10.96
CA ALA A 53 15.80 -4.62 -12.08
C ALA A 53 16.84 -3.51 -12.23
N TRP A 54 16.43 -2.25 -12.06
CA TRP A 54 17.34 -1.10 -12.08
C TRP A 54 18.37 -1.15 -10.93
N ALA A 55 17.95 -1.45 -9.70
CA ALA A 55 18.87 -1.58 -8.57
C ALA A 55 19.88 -2.72 -8.76
N LYS A 56 19.46 -3.86 -9.31
CA LYS A 56 20.37 -4.95 -9.69
C LYS A 56 21.39 -4.49 -10.73
N TRP A 57 20.94 -3.77 -11.75
CA TRP A 57 21.82 -3.21 -12.78
C TRP A 57 22.83 -2.22 -12.19
N LEU A 58 22.41 -1.33 -11.28
CA LEU A 58 23.33 -0.43 -10.59
C LEU A 58 24.43 -1.21 -9.85
N GLY A 59 24.06 -2.26 -9.12
CA GLY A 59 25.01 -3.14 -8.43
C GLY A 59 26.00 -3.82 -9.39
N MET A 60 25.52 -4.29 -10.55
CA MET A 60 26.37 -4.92 -11.56
C MET A 60 27.40 -3.96 -12.18
N VAL A 61 27.06 -2.68 -12.32
CA VAL A 61 27.93 -1.66 -12.92
C VAL A 61 28.80 -0.95 -11.86
N GLY A 62 28.71 -1.34 -10.58
CA GLY A 62 29.49 -0.76 -9.49
C GLY A 62 28.98 0.61 -9.02
N PHE A 63 27.75 0.98 -9.37
CA PHE A 63 27.11 2.18 -8.85
C PHE A 63 26.40 1.89 -7.52
N PRO A 64 26.50 2.80 -6.53
CA PRO A 64 25.85 2.61 -5.25
C PRO A 64 24.32 2.69 -5.37
N VAL A 65 23.63 1.73 -4.76
CA VAL A 65 22.16 1.78 -4.55
C VAL A 65 21.90 2.70 -3.37
N SER A 66 21.85 3.99 -3.66
CA SER A 66 21.69 5.06 -2.67
C SER A 66 20.40 5.84 -2.94
N ARG A 67 19.95 6.61 -1.95
CA ARG A 67 18.78 7.48 -2.12
C ARG A 67 18.94 8.40 -3.33
N LYS A 68 20.14 8.95 -3.52
CA LYS A 68 20.46 9.87 -4.63
C LYS A 68 20.29 9.23 -6.01
N THR A 69 20.62 7.95 -6.15
CA THR A 69 20.53 7.21 -7.42
C THR A 69 19.13 6.63 -7.66
N MET A 70 18.40 6.32 -6.59
CA MET A 70 17.11 5.63 -6.67
C MET A 70 15.91 6.57 -6.71
N VAL A 71 15.89 7.65 -5.92
CA VAL A 71 14.76 8.60 -5.85
C VAL A 71 14.36 9.17 -7.21
N PRO A 72 15.29 9.59 -8.09
CA PRO A 72 14.91 10.06 -9.43
C PRO A 72 14.19 9.00 -10.25
N LYS A 73 14.61 7.73 -10.14
CA LYS A 73 13.97 6.61 -10.84
C LYS A 73 12.59 6.31 -10.28
N VAL A 74 12.43 6.35 -8.96
CA VAL A 74 11.11 6.19 -8.30
C VAL A 74 10.15 7.29 -8.73
N LYS A 75 10.60 8.54 -8.73
CA LYS A 75 9.82 9.71 -9.16
C LYS A 75 9.40 9.60 -10.63
N LEU A 76 10.28 9.10 -11.50
CA LEU A 76 9.95 8.80 -12.90
C LEU A 76 8.89 7.70 -13.04
N LEU A 77 8.89 6.69 -12.16
CA LEU A 77 7.97 5.56 -12.25
C LEU A 77 6.56 5.90 -11.75
N CYS A 78 6.43 6.59 -10.60
CA CYS A 78 5.14 6.84 -9.97
C CYS A 78 4.70 8.32 -9.95
N GLY A 79 5.51 9.24 -10.48
CA GLY A 79 5.21 10.68 -10.50
C GLY A 79 5.26 11.36 -9.13
N ARG A 80 5.65 10.64 -8.07
CA ARG A 80 5.70 11.12 -6.69
C ARG A 80 7.10 10.93 -6.11
N GLU A 81 7.49 11.84 -5.24
CA GLU A 81 8.75 11.72 -4.54
C GLU A 81 8.58 10.86 -3.28
N PRO A 82 9.33 9.75 -3.15
CA PRO A 82 9.27 8.91 -1.95
C PRO A 82 9.84 9.63 -0.73
N SER A 83 9.27 9.37 0.45
CA SER A 83 9.85 9.83 1.71
C SER A 83 11.17 9.12 2.02
N THR A 84 11.99 9.71 2.89
CA THR A 84 13.24 9.09 3.36
C THR A 84 12.98 7.72 3.99
N GLN A 85 11.97 7.64 4.86
CA GLN A 85 11.59 6.39 5.52
C GLN A 85 11.08 5.32 4.54
N TRP A 86 10.43 5.73 3.45
CA TRP A 86 10.04 4.79 2.40
C TRP A 86 11.27 4.12 1.77
N PHE A 87 12.31 4.92 1.47
CA PHE A 87 13.54 4.40 0.87
C PHE A 87 14.27 3.42 1.79
N GLU A 88 14.36 3.73 3.09
CA GLU A 88 14.96 2.84 4.10
C GLU A 88 14.22 1.50 4.24
N ARG A 89 12.90 1.49 4.05
CA ARG A 89 12.10 0.26 4.09
C ARG A 89 12.13 -0.54 2.78
N TRP A 90 12.52 0.11 1.68
CA TRP A 90 12.53 -0.51 0.35
C TRP A 90 13.83 -1.24 0.04
N LEU A 91 14.97 -0.70 0.53
CA LEU A 91 16.29 -1.33 0.45
C LEU A 91 16.32 -2.69 1.17
#